data_AF-Q9N0H2-F1
#
_entry.id   AF-Q9N0H2-F1
#
_cell.length_a   1.000
_cell.length_b   1.000
_cell.length_c   1.000
_cell.angle_alpha   90.00
_cell.angle_beta   90.00
_cell.angle_gamma   90.00
#
_symmetry.space_group_name_H-M   'P 1'
#
loop_
_entity.id
_entity.type
_entity.pdbx_description
1 polymer ?
#
loop_
_entity_poly.entity_id
_entity_poly.type
_entity_poly.pdbx_seq_one_letter_code
_entity_poly.pdbx_strand_id
1 'polypeptide(L)'
;VITGIAFGVNIDSLNNPQDPFVEYSKKILKFNLLSPLLLSIVLFPFLTPVFEALNITLFPKSSLNFLTKSVKRIKESRLKDKQTHRVDFLQLMINSQNSKETDTHKVLSDTELMAQSIIFIFAGYETTSNSLSFIIYELATHPDVQQKLQEEIDATFPNKAPPTYEALVQ
;
A
#
# COMPACT_ATOMS: atom_id res chain seq x y z
N VAL A 1 7.37 -2.43 -5.13
CA VAL A 1 7.15 -1.02 -5.55
C VAL A 1 6.73 -0.14 -4.38
N ILE A 2 5.52 -0.34 -3.80
CA ILE A 2 5.00 0.54 -2.74
C ILE A 2 5.94 0.71 -1.54
N THR A 3 6.58 -0.36 -1.06
CA THR A 3 7.47 -0.30 0.11
C THR A 3 8.71 0.56 -0.13
N GLY A 4 9.28 0.47 -1.32
CA GLY A 4 10.45 1.26 -1.72
C GLY A 4 10.11 2.74 -1.94
N ILE A 5 8.95 3.02 -2.56
CA ILE A 5 8.54 4.41 -2.85
C ILE A 5 7.99 5.11 -1.61
N ALA A 6 7.18 4.42 -0.78
CA ALA A 6 6.51 5.05 0.35
C ALA A 6 7.37 5.09 1.62
N PHE A 7 8.21 4.09 1.84
CA PHE A 7 8.98 3.95 3.08
C PHE A 7 10.49 3.89 2.86
N GLY A 8 10.97 3.96 1.61
CA GLY A 8 12.40 3.84 1.30
C GLY A 8 12.99 2.46 1.65
N VAL A 9 12.15 1.42 1.77
CA VAL A 9 12.59 0.07 2.17
C VAL A 9 12.47 -0.90 1.01
N ASN A 10 13.58 -1.55 0.68
CA ASN A 10 13.60 -2.67 -0.25
C ASN A 10 13.40 -3.99 0.51
N ILE A 11 12.24 -4.61 0.33
CA ILE A 11 11.89 -5.92 0.92
C ILE A 11 12.27 -7.07 -0.03
N ASP A 12 12.55 -6.76 -1.31
CA ASP A 12 12.77 -7.75 -2.36
C ASP A 12 11.67 -8.82 -2.44
N SER A 13 10.41 -8.38 -2.40
CA SER A 13 9.24 -9.25 -2.38
C SER A 13 9.05 -10.11 -3.64
N LEU A 14 9.73 -9.77 -4.74
CA LEU A 14 9.67 -10.54 -6.00
C LEU A 14 10.47 -11.84 -5.88
N ASN A 15 11.66 -11.78 -5.27
CA ASN A 15 12.50 -12.95 -5.06
C ASN A 15 12.15 -13.68 -3.75
N ASN A 16 11.53 -12.99 -2.78
CA ASN A 16 11.19 -13.52 -1.47
C ASN A 16 9.66 -13.48 -1.20
N PRO A 17 8.85 -14.34 -1.84
CA PRO A 17 7.39 -14.31 -1.68
C PRO A 17 6.89 -14.77 -0.30
N GLN A 18 7.73 -15.46 0.47
CA GLN A 18 7.47 -15.86 1.85
C GLN A 18 7.94 -14.82 2.88
N ASP A 19 8.36 -13.63 2.43
CA ASP A 19 8.72 -12.56 3.35
C ASP A 19 7.53 -12.23 4.29
N PRO A 20 7.76 -12.10 5.61
CA PRO A 20 6.69 -11.84 6.58
C PRO A 20 5.86 -10.60 6.22
N PHE A 21 6.46 -9.56 5.65
CA PHE A 21 5.75 -8.36 5.25
C PHE A 21 4.74 -8.65 4.14
N VAL A 22 5.11 -9.47 3.15
CA VAL A 22 4.20 -9.91 2.09
C VAL A 22 3.08 -10.78 2.67
N GLU A 23 3.40 -11.72 3.55
CA GLU A 23 2.42 -12.62 4.15
C GLU A 23 1.39 -11.86 5.02
N TYR A 24 1.85 -10.98 5.91
CA TYR A 24 0.95 -10.20 6.78
C TYR A 24 0.14 -9.16 6.01
N SER A 25 0.70 -8.59 4.94
CA SER A 25 -0.05 -7.72 4.02
C SER A 25 -1.18 -8.52 3.35
N LYS A 26 -0.89 -9.69 2.76
CA LYS A 26 -1.91 -10.59 2.17
C LYS A 26 -3.02 -10.96 3.16
N LYS A 27 -2.69 -11.18 4.44
CA LYS A 27 -3.70 -11.49 5.47
C LYS A 27 -4.68 -10.34 5.74
N ILE A 28 -4.24 -9.08 5.65
CA ILE A 28 -5.13 -7.90 5.79
C ILE A 28 -6.03 -7.76 4.56
N LEU A 29 -5.50 -8.10 3.39
CA LEU A 29 -6.16 -7.99 2.09
C LEU A 29 -7.27 -9.04 1.90
N LYS A 30 -7.22 -10.16 2.63
CA LYS A 30 -8.29 -11.18 2.65
C LYS A 30 -9.54 -10.69 3.38
N PHE A 31 -10.15 -9.63 2.89
CA PHE A 31 -11.41 -9.12 3.38
C PHE A 31 -12.55 -9.96 2.82
N ASN A 32 -13.20 -10.74 3.67
CA ASN A 32 -14.39 -11.48 3.26
C ASN A 32 -15.64 -10.61 3.50
N LEU A 33 -16.24 -10.13 2.41
CA LEU A 33 -17.50 -9.37 2.43
C LEU A 33 -18.66 -10.15 3.07
N LEU A 34 -18.57 -11.48 3.09
CA LEU A 34 -19.54 -12.37 3.73
C LEU A 34 -19.06 -12.87 5.10
N SER A 35 -18.06 -12.22 5.71
CA SER A 35 -17.63 -12.58 7.06
C SER A 35 -18.78 -12.34 8.06
N PRO A 36 -19.02 -13.27 9.01
CA PRO A 36 -20.08 -13.11 10.00
C PRO A 36 -19.98 -11.79 10.78
N LEU A 37 -18.75 -11.32 11.04
CA LEU A 37 -18.50 -10.05 11.71
C LEU A 37 -18.96 -8.86 10.85
N LEU A 38 -18.60 -8.80 9.57
CA LEU A 38 -19.05 -7.72 8.69
C LEU A 38 -20.57 -7.75 8.49
N LEU A 39 -21.13 -8.94 8.27
CA LEU A 39 -22.59 -9.12 8.16
C LEU A 39 -23.32 -8.66 9.42
N SER A 40 -22.78 -8.94 10.60
CA SER A 40 -23.37 -8.47 11.87
C SER A 40 -23.38 -6.94 11.99
N ILE A 41 -22.32 -6.26 11.52
CA ILE A 41 -22.24 -4.79 11.52
C ILE A 41 -23.23 -4.19 10.51
N VAL A 42 -23.36 -4.81 9.33
CA VAL A 42 -24.27 -4.34 8.27
C VAL A 42 -25.74 -4.53 8.67
N LEU A 43 -26.09 -5.68 9.25
CA LEU A 43 -27.47 -5.99 9.65
C LEU A 43 -27.87 -5.31 10.98
N PHE A 44 -26.90 -5.12 11.88
CA PHE A 44 -27.15 -4.60 13.23
C PHE A 44 -26.13 -3.48 13.55
N PRO A 45 -26.27 -2.28 12.96
CA PRO A 45 -25.28 -1.21 13.11
C PRO A 45 -25.10 -0.73 14.56
N PHE A 46 -26.11 -0.94 15.41
CA PHE A 46 -26.05 -0.64 16.85
C PHE A 46 -25.07 -1.53 17.62
N LEU A 47 -24.57 -2.64 17.04
CA LEU A 47 -23.52 -3.47 17.64
C LEU A 47 -22.12 -2.88 17.47
N THR A 48 -21.92 -1.90 16.58
CA THR A 48 -20.60 -1.30 16.33
C THR A 48 -19.94 -0.77 17.60
N PRO A 49 -20.60 0.05 18.45
CA PRO A 49 -20.00 0.54 19.69
C PRO A 49 -19.66 -0.59 20.67
N VAL A 50 -20.44 -1.67 20.67
CA VAL A 50 -20.19 -2.86 21.51
C VAL A 50 -18.92 -3.57 21.05
N PHE A 51 -18.75 -3.78 19.75
CA PHE A 51 -17.54 -4.37 19.18
C PHE A 51 -16.30 -3.51 19.42
N GLU A 52 -16.43 -2.18 19.30
CA GLU A 52 -15.34 -1.24 19.63
C GLU A 52 -14.94 -1.32 21.11
N ALA A 53 -15.92 -1.35 22.03
CA ALA A 53 -15.67 -1.49 23.46
C ALA A 53 -14.99 -2.84 23.81
N LEU A 54 -15.33 -3.91 23.09
CA LEU A 54 -14.69 -5.23 23.21
C LEU A 54 -13.36 -5.34 22.44
N ASN A 55 -12.94 -4.27 21.77
CA ASN A 55 -11.72 -4.22 20.96
C ASN A 55 -11.73 -5.32 19.87
N ILE A 56 -12.87 -5.57 19.25
CA ILE A 56 -13.05 -6.49 18.12
C ILE A 56 -12.83 -5.70 16.83
N THR A 57 -11.88 -6.14 16.01
CA THR A 57 -11.49 -5.45 14.77
C THR A 57 -11.77 -6.33 13.55
N LEU A 58 -12.17 -5.70 12.44
CA LEU A 58 -12.33 -6.38 11.15
C LEU A 58 -11.01 -6.91 10.60
N PHE A 59 -9.91 -6.23 10.91
CA PHE A 59 -8.58 -6.63 10.48
C PHE A 59 -7.92 -7.60 11.45
N PRO A 60 -7.13 -8.57 10.96
CA PRO A 60 -6.38 -9.49 11.83
C PRO A 60 -5.38 -8.72 12.71
N LYS A 61 -5.56 -8.79 14.03
CA LYS A 61 -4.67 -8.12 15.01
C LYS A 61 -3.20 -8.50 14.84
N SER A 62 -2.90 -9.74 14.47
CA SER A 62 -1.53 -10.19 14.20
C SER A 62 -0.86 -9.38 13.09
N SER A 63 -1.57 -9.13 12.00
CA SER A 63 -1.06 -8.39 10.85
C SER A 63 -0.94 -6.90 11.14
N LEU A 64 -1.94 -6.31 11.80
CA LEU A 64 -1.87 -4.92 12.26
C LEU A 64 -0.65 -4.72 13.16
N ASN A 65 -0.48 -5.58 14.18
CA ASN A 65 0.65 -5.51 15.09
C ASN A 65 2.00 -5.65 14.37
N PHE A 66 2.10 -6.54 13.39
CA PHE A 66 3.33 -6.71 12.60
C PHE A 66 3.64 -5.47 11.77
N LEU A 67 2.66 -4.93 11.03
CA LEU A 67 2.86 -3.76 10.19
C LEU A 67 3.15 -2.52 11.01
N THR A 68 2.40 -2.28 12.08
CA THR A 68 2.66 -1.17 13.02
C THR A 68 4.08 -1.27 13.60
N LYS A 69 4.52 -2.45 14.03
CA LYS A 69 5.90 -2.64 14.52
C LYS A 69 6.93 -2.38 13.42
N SER A 70 6.65 -2.80 12.18
CA SER A 70 7.56 -2.62 11.04
C SER A 70 7.70 -1.14 10.69
N VAL A 71 6.60 -0.41 10.50
CA VAL A 71 6.62 1.03 10.19
C VAL A 71 7.25 1.82 11.33
N LYS A 72 6.95 1.47 12.59
CA LYS A 72 7.61 2.09 13.76
C LYS A 72 9.12 1.93 13.72
N ARG A 73 9.64 0.73 13.44
CA ARG A 73 11.09 0.49 13.30
C ARG A 73 11.70 1.30 12.17
N ILE A 74 11.02 1.40 11.02
CA ILE A 74 11.50 2.19 9.88
C ILE A 74 11.58 3.68 10.26
N LYS A 75 10.54 4.22 10.90
CA LYS A 75 10.53 5.59 11.43
C LYS A 75 11.67 5.81 12.42
N GLU A 76 11.84 4.94 13.40
CA GLU A 76 12.90 5.05 14.42
C GLU A 76 14.30 4.99 13.80
N SER A 77 14.52 4.09 12.83
CA SER A 77 15.78 3.99 12.10
C SER A 77 16.10 5.29 11.37
N ARG A 78 15.08 5.90 10.75
CA ARG A 78 15.22 7.14 10.00
C ARG A 78 15.50 8.36 10.90
N LEU A 79 14.88 8.42 12.07
CA LEU A 79 15.13 9.51 13.02
C LEU A 79 16.52 9.44 13.65
N LYS A 80 17.14 8.26 13.69
CA LYS A 80 18.52 8.06 14.19
C LYS A 80 19.58 8.38 13.13
N ASP A 81 19.25 8.16 11.86
CA ASP A 81 20.14 8.47 10.76
C ASP A 81 20.17 9.99 10.51
N LYS A 82 21.37 10.54 10.35
CA LYS A 82 21.57 11.99 10.11
C LYS A 82 21.69 12.30 8.62
N GLN A 83 21.61 11.30 7.76
CA GLN A 83 21.69 11.50 6.32
C GLN A 83 20.41 12.14 5.78
N THR A 84 20.57 12.98 4.76
CA THR A 84 19.45 13.50 3.98
C THR A 84 18.79 12.35 3.21
N HIS A 85 17.63 11.91 3.68
CA HIS A 85 16.82 10.92 2.99
C HIS A 85 16.05 11.54 1.83
N ARG A 86 15.78 10.74 0.79
CA ARG A 86 14.79 11.07 -0.22
C ARG A 86 13.46 11.42 0.47
N VAL A 87 12.81 12.48 0.03
CA VAL A 87 11.46 12.82 0.49
C VAL A 87 10.48 11.80 -0.08
N ASP A 88 10.08 10.85 0.77
CA ASP A 88 9.07 9.83 0.50
C ASP A 88 7.82 10.05 1.37
N PHE A 89 6.80 9.21 1.21
CA PHE A 89 5.54 9.33 1.97
C PHE A 89 5.77 9.29 3.48
N LEU A 90 6.63 8.40 3.97
CA LEU A 90 6.96 8.34 5.40
C LEU A 90 7.61 9.64 5.88
N GLN A 91 8.52 10.23 5.10
CA GLN A 91 9.15 11.50 5.45
C GLN A 91 8.13 12.65 5.47
N LEU A 92 7.20 12.69 4.52
CA LEU A 92 6.11 13.67 4.52
C LEU A 92 5.24 13.56 5.78
N MET A 93 4.91 12.34 6.19
CA MET A 93 4.15 12.12 7.43
C MET A 93 4.96 12.53 8.67
N ILE A 94 6.26 12.21 8.74
CA ILE A 94 7.14 12.64 9.84
C ILE A 94 7.23 14.18 9.91
N ASN A 95 7.36 14.85 8.77
CA ASN A 95 7.41 16.31 8.71
C ASN A 95 6.11 16.93 9.22
N SER A 96 4.95 16.32 8.92
CA SER A 96 3.64 16.71 9.46
C SER A 96 3.53 16.52 10.97
N GLN A 97 4.28 15.59 11.59
CA GLN A 97 4.29 15.48 13.06
C GLN A 97 5.08 16.61 13.74
N ASN A 98 6.05 17.20 13.03
CA ASN A 98 6.96 18.22 13.55
C ASN A 98 6.51 19.65 13.22
N SER A 99 5.40 19.81 12.51
CA SER A 99 4.83 21.09 12.12
C SER A 99 3.86 21.62 13.17
N LYS A 100 3.43 22.87 13.02
CA LYS A 100 2.36 23.45 13.82
C LYS A 100 1.02 23.09 13.20
N GLU A 101 0.06 22.70 14.04
CA GLU A 101 -1.32 22.48 13.62
C GLU A 101 -1.95 23.81 13.20
N THR A 102 -2.59 23.82 12.05
CA THR A 102 -3.35 24.96 11.50
C THR A 102 -4.64 24.45 10.87
N ASP A 103 -5.58 25.36 10.56
CA ASP A 103 -6.84 25.00 9.87
C ASP A 103 -6.62 24.27 8.54
N THR A 104 -5.44 24.44 7.93
CA THR A 104 -5.06 23.83 6.65
C THR A 104 -4.01 22.72 6.80
N HIS A 105 -3.47 22.50 8.00
CA HIS A 105 -2.40 21.55 8.25
C HIS A 105 -2.67 20.71 9.50
N LYS A 106 -3.06 19.45 9.27
CA LYS A 106 -3.24 18.47 10.32
C LYS A 106 -1.89 17.90 10.76
N VAL A 107 -1.62 17.92 12.07
CA VAL A 107 -0.49 17.21 12.68
C VAL A 107 -0.90 15.76 12.91
N LEU A 108 -0.13 14.82 12.36
CA LEU A 108 -0.43 13.39 12.51
C LEU A 108 0.07 12.86 13.87
N SER A 109 -0.81 12.21 14.62
CA SER A 109 -0.39 11.37 15.74
C SER A 109 0.36 10.13 15.24
N ASP A 110 1.12 9.47 16.12
CA ASP A 110 1.78 8.21 15.77
C ASP A 110 0.77 7.15 15.30
N THR A 111 -0.38 7.05 15.97
CA THR A 111 -1.45 6.12 15.59
C THR A 111 -1.97 6.41 14.19
N GLU A 112 -2.21 7.68 13.85
CA GLU A 112 -2.68 8.06 12.52
C GLU A 112 -1.61 7.81 11.45
N LEU A 113 -0.34 8.12 11.72
CA LEU A 113 0.76 7.82 10.79
C LEU A 113 0.85 6.31 10.50
N MET A 114 0.74 5.47 11.54
CA MET A 114 0.70 4.01 11.37
C MET A 114 -0.52 3.58 10.56
N ALA A 115 -1.70 4.14 10.85
CA ALA A 115 -2.94 3.82 10.13
C ALA A 115 -2.83 4.17 8.64
N GLN A 116 -2.35 5.38 8.31
CA GLN A 116 -2.13 5.79 6.91
C GLN A 116 -1.10 4.88 6.23
N SER A 117 -0.02 4.55 6.92
CA SER A 117 1.00 3.64 6.37
C SER A 117 0.42 2.29 5.97
N ILE A 118 -0.44 1.71 6.81
CA ILE A 118 -1.13 0.44 6.53
C ILE A 118 -2.07 0.59 5.32
N ILE A 119 -2.82 1.69 5.23
CA ILE A 119 -3.72 1.98 4.11
C ILE A 119 -2.95 2.10 2.79
N PHE A 120 -1.81 2.80 2.77
CA PHE A 120 -0.98 2.93 1.57
C PHE A 120 -0.43 1.57 1.11
N ILE A 121 -0.01 0.71 2.03
CA ILE A 121 0.45 -0.66 1.70
C ILE A 121 -0.69 -1.47 1.08
N PHE A 122 -1.88 -1.42 1.70
CA PHE A 122 -3.09 -2.10 1.23
C PHE A 122 -3.45 -1.63 -0.18
N ALA A 123 -3.64 -0.32 -0.33
CA ALA A 123 -4.10 0.29 -1.57
C ALA A 123 -3.11 0.10 -2.71
N GLY A 124 -1.80 0.13 -2.45
CA GLY A 124 -0.78 -0.03 -3.47
C GLY A 124 -0.56 -1.47 -3.95
N TYR A 125 -0.93 -2.46 -3.14
CA TYR A 125 -0.65 -3.88 -3.43
C TYR A 125 -1.83 -4.58 -4.15
N GLU A 126 -2.99 -4.67 -3.51
CA GLU A 126 -4.07 -5.55 -4.01
C GLU A 126 -4.75 -4.97 -5.24
N THR A 127 -5.07 -3.68 -5.24
CA THR A 127 -5.74 -3.05 -6.39
C THR A 127 -4.87 -3.12 -7.65
N THR A 128 -3.59 -2.72 -7.55
CA THR A 128 -2.64 -2.73 -8.66
C THR A 128 -2.39 -4.14 -9.19
N SER A 129 -2.17 -5.13 -8.31
CA SER A 129 -1.90 -6.51 -8.74
C SER A 129 -3.11 -7.16 -9.42
N ASN A 130 -4.31 -6.91 -8.91
CA ASN A 130 -5.55 -7.41 -9.53
C ASN A 130 -5.79 -6.72 -10.88
N SER A 131 -5.66 -5.39 -10.97
CA SER A 131 -5.80 -4.66 -12.23
C SER A 131 -4.82 -5.15 -13.30
N LEU A 132 -3.54 -5.32 -12.94
CA LEU A 132 -2.55 -5.87 -13.86
C LEU A 132 -2.89 -7.30 -14.28
N SER A 133 -3.40 -8.13 -13.37
CA SER A 133 -3.81 -9.50 -13.70
C SER A 133 -4.96 -9.51 -14.71
N PHE A 134 -5.96 -8.65 -14.55
CA PHE A 134 -7.05 -8.49 -15.51
C PHE A 134 -6.56 -7.93 -16.85
N ILE A 135 -5.70 -6.92 -16.85
CA ILE A 135 -5.12 -6.37 -18.08
C ILE A 135 -4.40 -7.47 -18.87
N ILE A 136 -3.54 -8.25 -18.21
CA ILE A 136 -2.82 -9.35 -18.87
C ILE A 136 -3.77 -10.44 -19.37
N TYR A 137 -4.82 -10.77 -18.60
CA TYR A 137 -5.85 -11.71 -19.03
C TYR A 137 -6.54 -11.23 -20.31
N GLU A 138 -7.01 -9.98 -20.34
CA GLU A 138 -7.70 -9.40 -21.50
C GLU A 138 -6.79 -9.32 -22.73
N LEU A 139 -5.52 -8.95 -22.55
CA LEU A 139 -4.54 -8.94 -23.65
C LEU A 139 -4.31 -10.35 -24.21
N ALA A 140 -4.17 -11.35 -23.34
CA ALA A 140 -3.94 -12.73 -23.75
C ALA A 140 -5.14 -13.35 -24.49
N THR A 141 -6.37 -12.91 -24.19
CA THR A 141 -7.60 -13.37 -24.87
C THR A 141 -7.99 -12.53 -26.09
N HIS A 142 -7.32 -11.38 -26.32
CA HIS A 142 -7.54 -10.50 -27.48
C HIS A 142 -6.20 -10.19 -28.19
N PRO A 143 -5.69 -11.12 -29.01
CA PRO A 143 -4.35 -11.00 -29.61
C PRO A 143 -4.18 -9.78 -30.53
N ASP A 144 -5.26 -9.31 -31.17
CA ASP A 144 -5.28 -8.10 -31.99
C ASP A 144 -5.01 -6.84 -31.16
N VAL A 145 -5.61 -6.75 -29.97
CA VAL A 145 -5.36 -5.67 -29.01
C VAL A 145 -3.95 -5.76 -28.44
N GLN A 146 -3.49 -6.96 -28.09
CA GLN A 146 -2.13 -7.19 -27.62
C GLN A 146 -1.08 -6.79 -28.65
N GLN A 147 -1.26 -7.18 -29.92
CA GLN A 147 -0.35 -6.83 -31.00
C GLN A 147 -0.30 -5.31 -31.19
N LYS A 148 -1.46 -4.65 -31.23
CA LYS A 148 -1.53 -3.19 -31.36
C LYS A 148 -0.80 -2.46 -30.23
N LEU A 149 -0.94 -2.93 -28.99
CA LEU A 149 -0.23 -2.37 -27.84
C LEU A 149 1.29 -2.59 -27.94
N GLN A 150 1.73 -3.75 -28.41
CA GLN A 150 3.15 -4.03 -28.62
C GLN A 150 3.75 -3.13 -29.71
N GLU A 151 3.04 -2.92 -30.82
CA GLU A 151 3.46 -2.01 -31.89
C GLU A 151 3.61 -0.57 -31.39
N GLU A 152 2.69 -0.09 -30.54
CA GLU A 152 2.77 1.23 -29.90
C GLU A 152 3.96 1.34 -28.94
N ILE A 153 4.21 0.31 -28.13
CA ILE A 153 5.36 0.25 -27.22
C ILE A 153 6.67 0.24 -28.02
N ASP A 154 6.78 -0.55 -29.07
CA ASP A 154 7.99 -0.64 -29.89
C ASP A 154 8.26 0.64 -30.69
N ALA A 155 7.20 1.35 -31.12
CA ALA A 155 7.32 2.64 -31.77
C ALA A 155 7.81 3.74 -30.80
N THR A 156 7.32 3.72 -29.55
CA THR A 156 7.67 4.72 -28.52
C THR A 156 9.02 4.42 -27.87
N PHE A 157 9.34 3.14 -27.66
CA PHE A 157 10.52 2.63 -26.95
C PHE A 157 11.32 1.65 -27.82
N PRO A 158 11.94 2.13 -28.92
CA PRO A 158 12.62 1.26 -29.88
C PRO A 158 13.77 0.48 -29.24
N ASN A 159 14.00 -0.75 -29.71
CA ASN A 159 15.05 -1.66 -29.21
C ASN A 159 14.93 -1.96 -27.70
N LYS A 160 13.72 -1.97 -27.15
CA LYS A 160 13.46 -2.19 -25.70
C LYS A 160 14.14 -1.12 -24.84
N ALA A 161 14.16 0.12 -25.32
CA ALA A 161 14.67 1.24 -24.54
C ALA A 161 13.95 1.34 -23.19
N PRO A 162 14.65 1.67 -22.09
CA PRO A 162 14.02 1.85 -20.79
C PRO A 162 12.95 2.95 -20.84
N PRO A 163 11.74 2.72 -20.28
CA PRO A 163 10.72 3.75 -20.21
C PRO A 163 11.15 4.96 -19.38
N THR A 164 10.83 6.16 -19.84
CA THR A 164 10.97 7.42 -19.09
C THR A 164 9.59 7.97 -18.71
N TYR A 165 9.54 8.88 -17.73
CA TYR A 165 8.27 9.48 -17.31
C TYR A 165 7.61 10.22 -18.48
N GLU A 166 8.37 11.05 -19.19
CA GLU A 166 7.88 11.91 -20.27
C GLU A 166 7.26 11.11 -21.42
N ALA A 167 7.88 9.99 -21.79
CA ALA A 167 7.39 9.13 -22.86
C ALA A 167 6.17 8.28 -22.44
N LEU A 168 5.93 8.08 -21.14
CA LEU A 168 4.78 7.33 -20.62
C LEU A 168 3.50 8.16 -20.49
N VAL A 169 3.62 9.49 -20.32
CA VAL A 169 2.47 10.40 -20.15
C VAL A 169 2.07 11.14 -21.43
N GLN A 170 2.71 10.82 -22.55
CA GLN A 170 2.43 11.39 -23.86
C GLN A 170 1.17 10.76 -24.46
#